data_AF-A0A090D0U3-F1
#
_entry.id   AF-A0A090D0U3-F1
#
_cell.length_a   1.000
_cell.length_b   1.000
_cell.length_c   1.000
_cell.angle_alpha   90.00
_cell.angle_beta   90.00
_cell.angle_gamma   90.00
#
_symmetry.space_group_name_H-M   'P 1'
#
loop_
_entity.id
_entity.type
_entity.pdbx_description
1 polymer ?
#
loop_
_entity_poly.entity_id
_entity_poly.type
_entity_poly.pdbx_seq_one_letter_code
_entity_poly.pdbx_strand_id
1 'polypeptide(L)'
;MQLFKYYLEYNKTYPYFIDHMNWGTALSKEITKNITFEKGRFFTLLVETADLEKMYDFRHGGILPQNKPLKSHPTFVQCKYVPLPRIIETEVCNYVFDFLSEQSERIVIFEDFELRPYDKNLEKEGLQLSIHNDEVYYIASSGVRKESVDSAVFSTQSAWHSVMVMANKISNLPKNLTQKDFQNICENVSQIATTAYDGEGFVFWEK
;
A
#
# COMPACT_ATOMS: atom_id res chain seq x y z
N MET A 1 -6.50 5.36 -17.06
CA MET A 1 -5.99 6.76 -17.12
C MET A 1 -4.49 6.66 -16.98
N GLN A 2 -3.70 7.56 -17.58
CA GLN A 2 -2.24 7.41 -17.43
C GLN A 2 -1.80 7.89 -16.04
N LEU A 3 -1.14 7.02 -15.28
CA LEU A 3 -0.38 7.41 -14.09
C LEU A 3 1.01 7.89 -14.50
N PHE A 4 1.49 8.89 -13.79
CA PHE A 4 2.83 9.43 -13.90
C PHE A 4 3.57 9.17 -12.60
N LYS A 5 4.82 8.72 -12.72
CA LYS A 5 5.72 8.49 -11.61
C LYS A 5 6.48 9.79 -11.31
N TYR A 6 6.25 10.35 -10.13
CA TYR A 6 6.93 11.54 -9.65
C TYR A 6 7.93 11.14 -8.56
N TYR A 7 9.22 11.38 -8.81
CA TYR A 7 10.24 11.17 -7.78
C TYR A 7 10.16 12.26 -6.72
N LEU A 8 10.30 11.82 -5.47
CA LEU A 8 10.16 12.68 -4.30
C LEU A 8 11.53 12.93 -3.65
N GLU A 9 11.70 14.12 -3.09
CA GLU A 9 12.91 14.49 -2.35
C GLU A 9 13.01 13.71 -1.03
N TYR A 10 14.12 13.00 -0.83
CA TYR A 10 14.36 12.16 0.35
C TYR A 10 14.07 12.88 1.68
N ASN A 11 14.65 14.08 1.89
CA ASN A 11 14.52 14.81 3.16
C ASN A 11 13.08 15.26 3.47
N LYS A 12 12.23 15.41 2.44
CA LYS A 12 10.81 15.79 2.62
C LYS A 12 9.93 14.57 2.85
N THR A 13 10.29 13.43 2.26
CA THR A 13 9.46 12.21 2.26
C THR A 13 9.80 11.24 3.38
N TYR A 14 11.09 11.06 3.67
CA TYR A 14 11.56 10.07 4.64
C TYR A 14 10.92 10.21 6.04
N PRO A 15 10.77 11.42 6.64
CA PRO A 15 10.15 11.55 7.95
C PRO A 15 8.70 11.06 7.98
N TYR A 16 7.93 11.35 6.93
CA TYR A 16 6.55 10.86 6.80
C TYR A 16 6.51 9.35 6.62
N PHE A 17 7.33 8.84 5.71
CA PHE A 17 7.36 7.41 5.38
C PHE A 17 7.73 6.55 6.60
N ILE A 18 8.75 6.95 7.35
CA ILE A 18 9.19 6.22 8.55
C ILE A 18 8.20 6.35 9.70
N ASP A 19 7.56 7.52 9.87
CA ASP A 19 6.45 7.66 10.82
C ASP A 19 5.40 6.60 10.51
N HIS A 20 4.92 6.53 9.27
CA HIS A 20 3.92 5.54 8.85
C HIS A 20 4.38 4.09 9.08
N MET A 21 5.58 3.72 8.64
CA MET A 21 6.12 2.36 8.85
C MET A 21 6.23 1.99 10.33
N ASN A 22 6.51 2.93 11.23
CA ASN A 22 6.61 2.65 12.67
C ASN A 22 5.25 2.35 13.32
N TRP A 23 4.14 2.83 12.72
CA TRP A 23 2.78 2.46 13.12
C TRP A 23 2.35 1.08 12.63
N GLY A 24 3.06 0.50 11.67
CA GLY A 24 2.77 -0.82 11.11
C GLY A 24 3.07 -2.00 12.03
N THR A 25 3.02 -3.18 11.43
CA THR A 25 3.21 -4.47 12.12
C THR A 25 4.69 -4.77 12.39
N ALA A 26 4.99 -5.97 12.91
CA ALA A 26 6.36 -6.41 13.13
C ALA A 26 7.21 -6.41 11.84
N LEU A 27 6.63 -6.73 10.68
CA LEU A 27 7.36 -6.68 9.40
C LEU A 27 7.82 -5.26 9.07
N SER A 28 6.92 -4.27 9.11
CA SER A 28 7.29 -2.86 8.90
C SER A 28 8.38 -2.39 9.84
N LYS A 29 8.30 -2.75 11.12
CA LYS A 29 9.33 -2.42 12.12
C LYS A 29 10.65 -3.14 11.89
N GLU A 30 10.64 -4.31 11.28
CA GLU A 30 11.86 -5.02 10.91
C GLU A 30 12.50 -4.40 9.66
N ILE A 31 11.68 -4.00 8.70
CA ILE A 31 12.11 -3.27 7.51
C ILE A 31 12.83 -1.97 7.90
N THR A 32 12.27 -1.19 8.84
CA THR A 32 12.89 0.08 9.27
C THR A 32 14.27 -0.10 9.92
N LYS A 33 14.56 -1.28 10.47
CA LYS A 33 15.87 -1.58 11.08
C LYS A 33 16.89 -2.10 10.06
N ASN A 34 16.44 -2.83 9.04
CA ASN A 34 17.32 -3.59 8.15
C ASN A 34 17.52 -2.93 6.77
N ILE A 35 16.67 -1.99 6.37
CA ILE A 35 16.78 -1.30 5.09
C ILE A 35 17.44 0.08 5.26
N THR A 36 18.50 0.32 4.48
CA THR A 36 19.09 1.65 4.30
C THR A 36 18.33 2.41 3.21
N PHE A 37 17.30 3.17 3.58
CA PHE A 37 16.40 3.85 2.64
C PHE A 37 17.13 4.87 1.73
N GLU A 38 18.25 5.44 2.19
CA GLU A 38 19.11 6.36 1.45
C GLU A 38 19.70 5.74 0.17
N LYS A 39 19.74 4.40 0.09
CA LYS A 39 20.22 3.68 -1.09
C LYS A 39 19.16 3.51 -2.17
N GLY A 40 17.91 3.81 -1.86
CA GLY A 40 16.79 3.78 -2.80
C GLY A 40 16.27 5.19 -3.12
N ARG A 41 15.05 5.25 -3.64
CA ARG A 41 14.38 6.52 -3.97
C ARG A 41 12.89 6.45 -3.69
N PHE A 42 12.35 7.59 -3.26
CA PHE A 42 10.92 7.73 -3.05
C PHE A 42 10.23 8.20 -4.33
N PHE A 43 9.00 7.75 -4.55
CA PHE A 43 8.14 8.24 -5.60
C PHE A 43 6.67 8.15 -5.22
N THR A 44 5.82 8.87 -5.94
CA THR A 44 4.37 8.74 -5.89
C THR A 44 3.85 8.53 -7.30
N LEU A 45 2.70 7.87 -7.41
CA LEU A 45 1.98 7.71 -8.66
C LEU A 45 0.78 8.63 -8.66
N LEU A 46 0.76 9.61 -9.58
CA LEU A 46 -0.31 10.60 -9.66
C LEU A 46 -0.79 10.76 -11.10
N VAL A 47 -1.97 11.33 -11.24
CA VAL A 47 -2.60 11.63 -12.52
C VAL A 47 -2.10 12.98 -13.04
N GLU A 48 -2.17 13.23 -14.35
CA GLU A 48 -1.73 14.50 -14.96
C GLU A 48 -2.40 15.73 -14.33
N THR A 49 -3.64 15.57 -13.86
CA THR A 49 -4.44 16.64 -13.27
C THR A 49 -4.21 16.84 -11.77
N ALA A 50 -3.27 16.11 -11.15
CA ALA A 50 -2.98 16.23 -9.72
C ALA A 50 -2.39 17.60 -9.36
N ASP A 51 -2.69 18.07 -8.15
CA ASP A 51 -2.15 19.32 -7.60
C ASP A 51 -0.73 19.10 -7.07
N LEU A 52 0.27 19.35 -7.93
CA LEU A 52 1.67 19.12 -7.61
C LEU A 52 2.21 20.05 -6.52
N GLU A 53 1.53 21.16 -6.20
CA GLU A 53 1.91 22.01 -5.07
C GLU A 53 1.74 21.27 -3.73
N LYS A 54 0.83 20.28 -3.69
CA LYS A 54 0.56 19.43 -2.52
C LYS A 54 1.29 18.10 -2.54
N MET A 55 2.24 17.90 -3.45
CA MET A 55 2.95 16.62 -3.62
C MET A 55 3.69 16.15 -2.35
N TYR A 56 4.01 17.06 -1.42
CA TYR A 56 4.64 16.72 -0.13
C TYR A 56 3.68 16.82 1.06
N ASP A 57 2.40 17.11 0.82
CA ASP A 57 1.38 17.22 1.86
C ASP A 57 0.73 15.87 2.17
N PHE A 58 1.56 14.88 2.48
CA PHE A 58 1.15 13.47 2.58
C PHE A 58 0.07 13.19 3.64
N ARG A 59 -0.12 14.09 4.61
CA ARG A 59 -1.11 13.91 5.68
C ARG A 59 -2.49 14.44 5.33
N HIS A 60 -2.62 15.23 4.27
CA HIS A 60 -3.88 15.87 3.92
C HIS A 60 -4.29 15.49 2.49
N GLY A 61 -5.59 15.34 2.27
CA GLY A 61 -6.15 15.07 0.96
C GLY A 61 -6.18 16.30 0.05
N GLY A 62 -6.78 16.13 -1.11
CA GLY A 62 -6.90 17.18 -2.13
C GLY A 62 -5.68 17.28 -3.05
N ILE A 63 -4.89 16.21 -3.18
CA ILE A 63 -3.89 16.07 -4.25
C ILE A 63 -4.58 15.71 -5.57
N LEU A 64 -5.70 14.99 -5.50
CA LEU A 64 -6.54 14.72 -6.65
C LEU A 64 -7.54 15.85 -6.90
N PRO A 65 -7.92 16.09 -8.17
CA PRO A 65 -9.05 16.96 -8.49
C PRO A 65 -10.31 16.49 -7.78
N GLN A 66 -10.81 17.32 -6.86
CA GLN A 66 -12.08 17.08 -6.23
C GLN A 66 -13.19 17.35 -7.24
N ASN A 67 -14.11 16.40 -7.41
CA ASN A 67 -15.34 16.66 -8.13
C ASN A 67 -16.03 17.85 -7.45
N LYS A 68 -16.31 18.93 -8.20
CA LYS A 68 -17.08 20.06 -7.66
C LYS A 68 -18.37 19.49 -7.07
N PRO A 69 -18.74 19.85 -5.82
CA PRO A 69 -20.02 19.42 -5.29
C PRO A 69 -21.09 19.86 -6.29
N LEU A 70 -21.91 18.90 -6.76
CA LEU A 70 -23.13 19.21 -7.50
C LEU A 70 -23.85 20.27 -6.67
N LYS A 71 -24.03 21.49 -7.21
CA LYS A 71 -24.62 22.64 -6.51
C LYS A 71 -25.78 22.15 -5.64
N SER A 72 -25.57 22.10 -4.33
CA SER A 72 -26.58 21.67 -3.39
C SER A 72 -27.68 22.71 -3.41
N HIS A 73 -28.88 22.35 -3.88
CA HIS A 73 -30.07 23.10 -3.53
C HIS A 73 -30.21 23.09 -2.00
N PRO A 74 -30.57 24.22 -1.36
CA PRO A 74 -30.62 24.34 0.08
C PRO A 74 -31.91 23.69 0.58
N THR A 75 -31.92 22.36 0.65
CA THR A 75 -32.91 21.60 1.38
C THR A 75 -32.21 20.55 2.22
N PHE A 76 -32.53 20.53 3.50
CA PHE A 76 -32.07 19.58 4.52
C PHE A 76 -32.33 18.12 4.09
N VAL A 77 -31.53 17.52 3.20
CA VAL A 77 -31.68 16.11 2.81
C VAL A 77 -30.35 15.53 2.32
N GLN A 78 -29.89 14.49 3.02
CA GLN A 78 -28.88 13.50 2.63
C GLN A 78 -27.51 14.04 2.20
N CYS A 79 -26.50 13.83 3.06
CA CYS A 79 -25.10 13.75 2.64
C CYS A 79 -24.99 12.68 1.54
N LYS A 80 -25.11 13.09 0.27
CA LYS A 80 -24.73 12.25 -0.86
C LYS A 80 -23.21 12.16 -0.84
N TYR A 81 -22.70 11.07 -0.27
CA TYR A 81 -21.33 10.64 -0.51
C TYR A 81 -21.14 10.55 -2.02
N VAL A 82 -20.40 11.49 -2.58
CA VAL A 82 -19.83 11.30 -3.91
C VAL A 82 -18.66 10.36 -3.68
N PRO A 83 -18.69 9.11 -4.19
CA PRO A 83 -17.53 8.24 -4.07
C PRO A 83 -16.34 8.98 -4.68
N LEU A 84 -15.30 9.20 -3.87
CA LEU A 84 -14.04 9.71 -4.37
C LEU A 84 -13.60 8.80 -5.53
N PRO A 85 -13.06 9.37 -6.60
CA PRO A 85 -12.61 8.57 -7.74
C PRO A 85 -11.63 7.51 -7.26
N ARG A 86 -12.04 6.22 -7.31
CA ARG A 86 -11.25 5.00 -7.02
C ARG A 86 -10.08 4.76 -7.97
N ILE A 87 -9.63 5.82 -8.64
CA ILE A 87 -8.86 5.66 -9.86
C ILE A 87 -7.38 5.46 -9.51
N ILE A 88 -6.85 6.11 -8.47
CA ILE A 88 -5.51 5.77 -7.98
C ILE A 88 -5.48 4.34 -7.45
N GLU A 89 -6.49 3.88 -6.73
CA GLU A 89 -6.55 2.50 -6.22
C GLU A 89 -6.48 1.47 -7.35
N THR A 90 -7.31 1.62 -8.39
CA THR A 90 -7.33 0.71 -9.55
C THR A 90 -5.96 0.63 -10.24
N GLU A 91 -5.31 1.78 -10.40
CA GLU A 91 -4.03 1.85 -11.10
C GLU A 91 -2.86 1.38 -10.21
N VAL A 92 -2.96 1.52 -8.89
CA VAL A 92 -2.05 0.89 -7.92
C VAL A 92 -2.22 -0.63 -7.94
N CYS A 93 -3.44 -1.14 -8.02
CA CYS A 93 -3.67 -2.58 -8.20
C CYS A 93 -3.05 -3.10 -9.50
N ASN A 94 -3.17 -2.35 -10.61
CA ASN A 94 -2.46 -2.68 -11.86
C ASN A 94 -0.95 -2.73 -11.63
N TYR A 95 -0.39 -1.71 -10.98
CA TYR A 95 1.04 -1.65 -10.67
C TYR A 95 1.52 -2.87 -9.87
N VAL A 96 0.78 -3.25 -8.82
CA VAL A 96 1.09 -4.41 -7.98
C VAL A 96 0.93 -5.73 -8.76
N PHE A 97 -0.09 -5.83 -9.60
CA PHE A 97 -0.33 -7.02 -10.43
C PHE A 97 0.76 -7.21 -11.49
N ASP A 98 1.19 -6.12 -12.14
CA ASP A 98 2.28 -6.12 -13.11
C ASP A 98 3.58 -6.54 -12.43
N PHE A 99 3.86 -6.01 -11.23
CA PHE A 99 5.00 -6.43 -10.43
C PHE A 99 5.01 -7.95 -10.20
N LEU A 100 3.88 -8.57 -9.82
CA LEU A 100 3.77 -10.01 -9.60
C LEU A 100 3.86 -10.86 -10.88
N SER A 101 3.48 -10.29 -12.02
CA SER A 101 3.44 -10.99 -13.31
C SER A 101 4.81 -11.05 -14.01
N GLU A 102 5.73 -10.16 -13.66
CA GLU A 102 7.06 -10.11 -14.30
C GLU A 102 7.94 -11.33 -13.97
N GLN A 103 7.85 -11.90 -12.76
CA GLN A 103 8.71 -13.01 -12.32
C GLN A 103 7.97 -13.94 -11.35
N SER A 104 8.22 -15.25 -11.47
CA SER A 104 7.55 -16.28 -10.66
C SER A 104 7.85 -16.22 -9.16
N GLU A 105 9.00 -15.68 -8.79
CA GLU A 105 9.48 -15.62 -7.39
C GLU A 105 9.18 -14.26 -6.73
N ARG A 106 8.22 -13.51 -7.26
CA ARG A 106 7.77 -12.24 -6.68
C ARG A 106 6.57 -12.45 -5.80
N ILE A 107 6.58 -11.74 -4.68
CA ILE A 107 5.46 -11.68 -3.75
C ILE A 107 5.15 -10.25 -3.37
N VAL A 108 3.91 -10.03 -2.97
CA VAL A 108 3.45 -8.80 -2.33
C VAL A 108 2.83 -9.20 -1.01
N ILE A 109 3.30 -8.58 0.07
CA ILE A 109 2.77 -8.76 1.42
C ILE A 109 1.96 -7.51 1.76
N PHE A 110 0.70 -7.70 2.07
CA PHE A 110 -0.19 -6.66 2.57
C PHE A 110 -0.31 -6.81 4.08
N GLU A 111 0.06 -5.76 4.81
CA GLU A 111 -0.12 -5.70 6.25
C GLU A 111 -1.56 -5.29 6.56
N ASP A 112 -2.28 -6.13 7.31
CA ASP A 112 -3.60 -5.79 7.83
C ASP A 112 -3.49 -5.55 9.33
N PHE A 113 -3.21 -4.31 9.72
CA PHE A 113 -2.90 -3.96 11.11
C PHE A 113 -4.15 -3.98 12.03
N GLU A 114 -5.37 -3.90 11.48
CA GLU A 114 -6.61 -3.95 12.25
C GLU A 114 -7.06 -5.39 12.51
N LEU A 115 -6.76 -6.29 11.57
CA LEU A 115 -7.22 -7.67 11.62
C LEU A 115 -6.42 -8.53 12.61
N ARG A 116 -7.09 -9.52 13.20
CA ARG A 116 -6.50 -10.47 14.15
C ARG A 116 -6.83 -11.92 13.77
N PRO A 117 -5.98 -12.90 14.13
CA PRO A 117 -6.18 -14.32 13.80
C PRO A 117 -7.49 -14.94 14.30
N TYR A 118 -8.17 -14.31 15.24
CA TYR A 118 -9.45 -14.77 15.79
C TYR A 118 -10.67 -14.10 15.15
N ASP A 119 -10.47 -13.14 14.24
CA ASP A 119 -11.57 -12.51 13.52
C ASP A 119 -12.23 -13.48 12.53
N LYS A 120 -13.48 -13.18 12.16
CA LYS A 120 -14.24 -14.00 11.20
C LYS A 120 -13.86 -13.63 9.77
N ASN A 121 -13.96 -14.61 8.86
CA ASN A 121 -13.77 -14.41 7.41
C ASN A 121 -12.37 -13.90 7.02
N LEU A 122 -11.32 -14.44 7.64
CA LEU A 122 -9.93 -14.10 7.32
C LEU A 122 -9.51 -14.54 5.91
N GLU A 123 -10.04 -15.66 5.43
CA GLU A 123 -9.61 -16.23 4.15
C GLU A 123 -10.05 -15.34 2.98
N LYS A 124 -9.10 -15.03 2.09
CA LYS A 124 -9.34 -14.28 0.84
C LYS A 124 -8.92 -15.14 -0.34
N GLU A 125 -9.83 -15.33 -1.30
CA GLU A 125 -9.59 -16.21 -2.44
C GLU A 125 -8.34 -15.79 -3.22
N GLY A 126 -7.42 -16.74 -3.47
CA GLY A 126 -6.18 -16.51 -4.21
C GLY A 126 -5.04 -15.87 -3.42
N LEU A 127 -5.25 -15.55 -2.14
CA LEU A 127 -4.20 -15.01 -1.26
C LEU A 127 -3.84 -16.04 -0.19
N GLN A 128 -2.57 -16.09 0.18
CA GLN A 128 -2.13 -16.83 1.35
C GLN A 128 -2.31 -15.96 2.60
N LEU A 129 -2.99 -16.49 3.61
CA LEU A 129 -3.04 -15.94 4.95
C LEU A 129 -1.83 -16.40 5.76
N SER A 130 -1.02 -15.47 6.26
CA SER A 130 0.09 -15.75 7.19
C SER A 130 -0.02 -14.91 8.44
N ILE A 131 0.54 -15.41 9.54
CA ILE A 131 0.38 -14.86 10.88
C ILE A 131 1.75 -14.76 11.55
N HIS A 132 1.99 -13.67 12.25
CA HIS A 132 3.08 -13.54 13.20
C HIS A 132 2.51 -13.06 14.53
N ASN A 133 2.58 -13.88 15.59
CA ASN A 133 1.92 -13.60 16.86
C ASN A 133 0.40 -13.33 16.68
N ASP A 134 -0.06 -12.09 16.88
CA ASP A 134 -1.44 -11.65 16.67
C ASP A 134 -1.65 -10.83 15.38
N GLU A 135 -0.62 -10.69 14.54
CA GLU A 135 -0.66 -9.86 13.35
C GLU A 135 -0.97 -10.70 12.10
N VAL A 136 -1.79 -10.15 11.21
CA VAL A 136 -2.25 -10.82 9.99
C VAL A 136 -1.60 -10.21 8.75
N TYR A 137 -1.15 -11.10 7.86
CA TYR A 137 -0.48 -10.77 6.60
C TYR A 137 -1.17 -11.51 5.46
N TYR A 138 -1.57 -10.77 4.43
CA TYR A 138 -2.00 -11.36 3.16
C TYR A 138 -0.85 -11.38 2.18
N ILE A 139 -0.62 -12.52 1.54
CA ILE A 139 0.49 -12.71 0.61
C ILE A 139 -0.09 -13.06 -0.76
N ALA A 140 0.14 -12.18 -1.72
CA ALA A 140 -0.05 -12.47 -3.13
C ALA A 140 1.27 -12.95 -3.74
N SER A 141 1.21 -13.97 -4.58
CA SER A 141 2.36 -14.52 -5.30
C SER A 141 2.10 -14.48 -6.81
N SER A 142 3.13 -14.74 -7.61
CA SER A 142 2.97 -14.85 -9.06
C SER A 142 1.87 -15.86 -9.45
N GLY A 143 1.07 -15.51 -10.45
CA GLY A 143 -0.10 -16.29 -10.88
C GLY A 143 -1.39 -16.02 -10.10
N VAL A 144 -1.36 -15.14 -9.09
CA VAL A 144 -2.58 -14.64 -8.44
C VAL A 144 -3.50 -13.96 -9.47
N ARG A 145 -4.82 -14.04 -9.27
CA ARG A 145 -5.77 -13.31 -10.11
C ARG A 145 -5.76 -11.83 -9.72
N LYS A 146 -6.00 -10.95 -10.70
CA LYS A 146 -6.05 -9.50 -10.47
C LYS A 146 -7.09 -9.11 -9.43
N GLU A 147 -8.26 -9.75 -9.44
CA GLU A 147 -9.35 -9.48 -8.50
C GLU A 147 -8.95 -9.79 -7.05
N SER A 148 -8.03 -10.73 -6.84
CA SER A 148 -7.49 -11.03 -5.52
C SER A 148 -6.52 -9.95 -5.05
N VAL A 149 -5.73 -9.36 -5.96
CA VAL A 149 -4.89 -8.19 -5.67
C VAL A 149 -5.76 -6.99 -5.34
N ASP A 150 -6.79 -6.73 -6.14
CA ASP A 150 -7.79 -5.68 -5.88
C ASP A 150 -8.35 -5.83 -4.47
N SER A 151 -8.89 -7.02 -4.16
CA SER A 151 -9.44 -7.33 -2.84
C SER A 151 -8.44 -7.09 -1.71
N ALA A 152 -7.17 -7.49 -1.88
CA ALA A 152 -6.12 -7.26 -0.90
C ALA A 152 -5.88 -5.77 -0.65
N VAL A 153 -5.64 -5.00 -1.71
CA VAL A 153 -5.39 -3.55 -1.65
C VAL A 153 -6.57 -2.83 -0.97
N PHE A 154 -7.80 -3.17 -1.34
CA PHE A 154 -8.99 -2.51 -0.77
C PHE A 154 -9.22 -2.86 0.70
N SER A 155 -9.00 -4.12 1.08
CA SER A 155 -9.34 -4.56 2.44
C SER A 155 -8.27 -4.25 3.48
N THR A 156 -7.02 -4.09 3.04
CA THR A 156 -5.89 -3.72 3.92
C THR A 156 -5.63 -2.21 3.95
N GLN A 157 -6.37 -1.44 3.16
CA GLN A 157 -6.44 0.00 3.32
C GLN A 157 -7.42 0.37 4.44
N SER A 158 -6.89 0.67 5.62
CA SER A 158 -7.65 1.51 6.54
C SER A 158 -7.56 2.98 6.07
N ALA A 159 -8.50 3.80 6.54
CA ALA A 159 -8.53 5.23 6.23
C ALA A 159 -7.23 5.99 6.55
N TRP A 160 -6.36 5.43 7.40
CA TRP A 160 -5.18 6.14 7.91
C TRP A 160 -3.87 5.35 7.80
N HIS A 161 -3.91 4.05 7.50
CA HIS A 161 -2.71 3.21 7.45
C HIS A 161 -2.87 1.99 6.54
N SER A 162 -1.91 1.80 5.64
CA SER A 162 -1.70 0.58 4.86
C SER A 162 -0.22 0.49 4.48
N VAL A 163 0.32 -0.72 4.50
CA VAL A 163 1.69 -1.01 4.04
C VAL A 163 1.65 -2.22 3.11
N MET A 164 2.30 -2.06 1.96
CA MET A 164 2.55 -3.13 1.00
C MET A 164 4.05 -3.31 0.84
N VAL A 165 4.52 -4.55 0.98
CA VAL A 165 5.93 -4.91 0.82
C VAL A 165 6.07 -5.79 -0.41
N MET A 166 6.84 -5.33 -1.38
CA MET A 166 7.13 -6.03 -2.63
C MET A 166 8.52 -6.63 -2.56
N ALA A 167 8.61 -7.94 -2.67
CA ALA A 167 9.87 -8.68 -2.55
C ALA A 167 10.09 -9.62 -3.73
N ASN A 168 11.35 -9.82 -4.07
CA ASN A 168 11.80 -10.72 -5.15
C ASN A 168 12.40 -12.00 -4.56
N LYS A 169 12.52 -13.07 -5.36
CA LYS A 169 13.24 -14.30 -4.95
C LYS A 169 12.74 -14.90 -3.62
N ILE A 170 11.48 -14.66 -3.27
CA ILE A 170 10.84 -15.30 -2.12
C ILE A 170 9.92 -16.38 -2.67
N SER A 171 10.21 -17.63 -2.31
CA SER A 171 9.30 -18.75 -2.58
C SER A 171 8.69 -19.22 -1.26
N ASN A 172 7.37 -19.39 -1.26
CA ASN A 172 6.60 -20.08 -0.23
C ASN A 172 6.92 -19.65 1.21
N LEU A 173 6.37 -18.51 1.64
CA LEU A 173 6.38 -18.16 3.05
C LEU A 173 5.51 -19.13 3.86
N PRO A 174 5.84 -19.43 5.12
CA PRO A 174 5.02 -20.28 5.97
C PRO A 174 3.75 -19.54 6.45
N LYS A 175 2.71 -20.32 6.80
CA LYS A 175 1.50 -19.77 7.45
C LYS A 175 1.81 -19.07 8.78
N ASN A 176 2.82 -19.53 9.52
CA ASN A 176 3.28 -18.88 10.74
C ASN A 176 4.67 -18.30 10.47
N LEU A 177 4.75 -16.97 10.34
CA LEU A 177 5.98 -16.24 10.07
C LEU A 177 6.83 -16.14 11.34
N THR A 178 8.14 -16.22 11.15
CA THR A 178 9.15 -16.08 12.18
C THR A 178 10.03 -14.86 11.91
N GLN A 179 10.85 -14.48 12.89
CA GLN A 179 11.85 -13.43 12.71
C GLN A 179 12.79 -13.70 11.52
N LYS A 180 13.13 -14.98 11.28
CA LYS A 180 13.97 -15.38 10.16
C LYS A 180 13.29 -15.12 8.82
N ASP A 181 11.98 -15.31 8.75
CA ASP A 181 11.20 -15.02 7.54
C ASP A 181 11.20 -13.51 7.26
N PHE A 182 11.04 -12.67 8.29
CA PHE A 182 11.14 -11.21 8.13
C PHE A 182 12.53 -10.76 7.67
N GLN A 183 13.61 -11.34 8.20
CA GLN A 183 14.96 -11.05 7.73
C GLN A 183 15.12 -11.41 6.25
N ASN A 184 14.67 -12.61 5.85
CA ASN A 184 14.69 -13.04 4.46
C ASN A 184 13.87 -12.11 3.55
N ILE A 185 12.70 -11.65 4.01
CA ILE A 185 11.89 -10.65 3.30
C ILE A 185 12.70 -9.36 3.15
N CYS A 186 13.25 -8.80 4.24
CA CYS A 186 14.02 -7.54 4.23
C CYS A 186 15.21 -7.57 3.26
N GLU A 187 15.94 -8.68 3.18
CA GLU A 187 17.07 -8.85 2.25
C GLU A 187 16.65 -8.74 0.78
N ASN A 188 15.39 -9.10 0.51
CA ASN A 188 14.82 -9.26 -0.82
C ASN A 188 13.76 -8.22 -1.19
N VAL A 189 13.47 -7.26 -0.30
CA VAL A 189 12.58 -6.13 -0.61
C VAL A 189 13.15 -5.35 -1.79
N SER A 190 12.30 -5.14 -2.79
CA SER A 190 12.58 -4.28 -3.93
C SER A 190 11.79 -3.00 -3.87
N GLN A 191 10.55 -3.04 -3.34
CA GLN A 191 9.73 -1.85 -3.16
C GLN A 191 8.84 -1.95 -1.92
N ILE A 192 8.47 -0.79 -1.40
CA ILE A 192 7.52 -0.65 -0.30
C ILE A 192 6.57 0.47 -0.67
N ALA A 193 5.28 0.30 -0.39
CA ALA A 193 4.29 1.35 -0.57
C ALA A 193 3.52 1.57 0.72
N THR A 194 3.20 2.82 1.00
CA THR A 194 2.34 3.19 2.13
C THR A 194 1.33 4.24 1.72
N THR A 195 0.12 4.19 2.29
CA THR A 195 -0.95 5.14 1.98
C THR A 195 -0.51 6.57 2.29
N ALA A 196 -1.00 7.52 1.49
CA ALA A 196 -0.72 8.94 1.61
C ALA A 196 -1.89 9.78 1.08
N TYR A 197 -1.83 11.08 1.37
CA TYR A 197 -2.78 12.10 0.93
C TYR A 197 -4.22 11.79 1.39
N ASP A 198 -4.38 11.42 2.67
CA ASP A 198 -5.68 11.04 3.24
C ASP A 198 -6.37 9.89 2.45
N GLY A 199 -5.55 8.92 2.01
CA GLY A 199 -6.00 7.76 1.23
C GLY A 199 -6.18 8.05 -0.27
N GLU A 200 -5.89 9.25 -0.75
CA GLU A 200 -5.96 9.55 -2.18
C GLU A 200 -4.80 8.94 -2.97
N GLY A 201 -3.72 8.51 -2.33
CA GLY A 201 -2.65 7.80 -3.02
C GLY A 201 -1.64 7.13 -2.11
N PHE A 202 -0.42 6.98 -2.64
CA PHE A 202 0.64 6.20 -1.99
C PHE A 202 2.00 6.89 -2.14
N VAL A 203 2.81 6.81 -1.09
CA VAL A 203 4.25 7.02 -1.19
C VAL A 203 4.92 5.66 -1.32
N PHE A 204 5.70 5.52 -2.38
CA PHE A 204 6.51 4.35 -2.65
C PHE A 204 7.98 4.63 -2.33
N TRP A 205 8.68 3.60 -1.91
CA TRP A 205 10.13 3.50 -1.93
C TRP A 205 10.53 2.34 -2.83
N GLU A 206 11.57 2.51 -3.63
CA GLU A 206 12.21 1.42 -4.38
C GLU A 206 13.72 1.44 -4.20
N LYS A 207 14.30 0.24 -4.21
CA LYS A 207 15.73 -0.01 -4.06
C LYS A 207 16.51 0.24 -5.34
#